data_AF-A0A0A1FD47-F1
#
_entry.id   AF-A0A0A1FD47-F1
#
_cell.length_a   1.000
_cell.length_b   1.000
_cell.length_c   1.000
_cell.angle_alpha   90.00
_cell.angle_beta   90.00
_cell.angle_gamma   90.00
#
_symmetry.space_group_name_H-M   'P 1'
#
loop_
_entity.id
_entity.type
_entity.pdbx_description
1 polymer ?
#
loop_
_entity_poly.entity_id
_entity_poly.type
_entity_poly.pdbx_seq_one_letter_code
_entity_poly.pdbx_strand_id
1 'polypeptide(L)'
;MLYPNKRYGNPEELKYWAMGIPLNQLAHRLRRSERCIKDWLTGREKIPFWVPELLRLQNMEHEHIMWQMGIAPLRKKLGLVDNGQIILLPALKPKSTAPEVRKDITEMTLKQANV
;
A
#
# COMPACT_ATOMS: atom_id res chain seq x y z
N MET A 1 3.99 -19.58 30.43
CA MET A 1 4.40 -18.50 29.51
C MET A 1 4.12 -17.16 30.18
N LEU A 2 5.15 -16.42 30.56
CA LEU A 2 5.09 -15.37 31.60
C LEU A 2 5.26 -13.95 31.04
N TYR A 3 4.61 -13.59 29.93
CA TYR A 3 4.45 -12.19 29.50
C TYR A 3 3.19 -12.08 28.63
N PRO A 4 2.02 -11.68 29.18
CA PRO A 4 0.86 -11.40 28.36
C PRO A 4 1.17 -10.15 27.54
N ASN A 5 1.43 -10.31 26.24
CA ASN A 5 1.63 -9.17 25.37
C ASN A 5 0.32 -8.37 25.32
N LYS A 6 0.28 -7.23 26.02
CA LYS A 6 -0.89 -6.34 26.09
C LYS A 6 -1.17 -5.65 24.75
N ARG A 7 -0.23 -5.73 23.80
CA ARG A 7 -0.43 -5.24 22.45
C ARG A 7 -1.29 -6.25 21.71
N TYR A 8 -2.54 -5.89 21.49
CA TYR A 8 -3.40 -6.57 20.53
C TYR A 8 -3.27 -5.87 19.18
N GLY A 9 -3.46 -6.63 18.11
CA GLY A 9 -3.47 -6.08 16.76
C GLY A 9 -4.71 -5.21 16.53
N ASN A 10 -4.59 -4.22 15.64
CA ASN A 10 -5.73 -3.41 15.23
C ASN A 10 -6.69 -4.25 14.35
N PRO A 11 -7.98 -4.39 14.72
CA PRO A 11 -8.96 -5.11 13.90
C PRO A 11 -9.19 -4.50 12.52
N GLU A 12 -9.12 -3.17 12.41
CA GLU A 12 -9.31 -2.49 11.13
C GLU A 12 -8.16 -2.77 10.17
N GLU A 13 -6.94 -2.89 10.70
CA GLU A 13 -5.76 -3.26 9.91
C GLU A 13 -5.87 -4.70 9.41
N LEU A 14 -6.33 -5.64 10.24
CA LEU A 14 -6.59 -7.00 9.82
C LEU A 14 -7.62 -7.06 8.67
N LYS A 15 -8.73 -6.32 8.78
CA LYS A 15 -9.77 -6.27 7.73
C LYS A 15 -9.22 -5.72 6.42
N TYR A 16 -8.41 -4.67 6.50
CA TYR A 16 -7.78 -4.07 5.32
C TYR A 16 -6.89 -5.08 4.59
N TRP A 17 -6.01 -5.78 5.31
CA TRP A 17 -5.10 -6.75 4.68
C TRP A 17 -5.77 -8.07 4.31
N ALA A 18 -6.85 -8.46 4.98
CA ALA A 18 -7.64 -9.63 4.62
C ALA A 18 -8.53 -9.40 3.39
N MET A 19 -8.71 -8.15 2.96
CA MET A 19 -9.60 -7.80 1.86
C MET A 19 -9.17 -8.50 0.56
N GLY A 20 -10.10 -9.25 -0.05
CA GLY A 20 -9.85 -9.98 -1.29
C GLY A 20 -9.15 -11.33 -1.11
N ILE A 21 -8.78 -11.72 0.11
CA ILE A 21 -8.16 -13.02 0.41
C ILE A 21 -9.24 -13.97 0.94
N PRO A 22 -9.42 -15.17 0.36
CA PRO A 22 -10.39 -16.14 0.89
C PRO A 22 -9.94 -16.66 2.26
N LEU A 23 -10.91 -16.90 3.15
CA LEU A 23 -10.68 -17.23 4.56
C LEU A 23 -9.76 -18.46 4.75
N ASN A 24 -9.94 -19.46 3.91
CA ASN A 24 -9.18 -20.71 3.84
C ASN A 24 -7.70 -20.46 3.55
N GLN A 25 -7.40 -19.56 2.60
CA GLN A 25 -6.02 -19.18 2.29
C GLN A 25 -5.41 -18.36 3.43
N LEU A 26 -6.18 -17.46 4.02
CA LEU A 26 -5.73 -16.66 5.17
C LEU A 26 -5.42 -17.56 6.38
N ALA A 27 -6.24 -18.59 6.61
CA ALA A 27 -6.04 -19.64 7.61
C ALA A 27 -4.75 -20.42 7.38
N HIS A 28 -4.52 -20.84 6.15
CA HIS A 28 -3.30 -21.53 5.78
C HIS A 28 -2.05 -20.66 5.96
N ARG A 29 -2.09 -19.40 5.51
CA ARG A 29 -0.98 -18.43 5.63
C ARG A 29 -0.62 -18.15 7.08
N LEU A 30 -1.62 -17.93 7.93
CA LEU A 30 -1.43 -17.60 9.35
C LEU A 30 -1.20 -18.85 10.22
N ARG A 31 -1.28 -20.06 9.65
CA ARG A 31 -1.21 -21.35 10.36
C ARG A 31 -2.20 -21.41 11.53
N ARG A 32 -3.44 -21.00 11.26
CA ARG A 32 -4.55 -20.95 12.22
C ARG A 32 -5.80 -21.55 11.60
N SER A 33 -6.78 -21.86 12.44
CA SER A 33 -8.07 -22.36 11.96
C SER A 33 -8.90 -21.22 11.37
N GLU A 34 -9.75 -21.54 10.39
CA GLU A 34 -10.69 -20.60 9.80
C GLU A 34 -11.62 -19.98 10.85
N ARG A 35 -12.04 -20.78 11.83
CA ARG A 35 -12.86 -20.33 12.96
C ARG A 35 -12.17 -19.20 13.73
N CYS A 36 -10.89 -19.37 14.05
CA CYS A 36 -10.12 -18.38 14.81
C CYS A 36 -10.01 -17.05 14.03
N ILE A 37 -9.77 -17.11 12.73
CA ILE A 37 -9.72 -15.91 11.89
C ILE A 37 -11.10 -15.26 11.76
N LYS A 38 -12.16 -16.05 11.66
CA LYS A 38 -13.54 -15.53 11.67
C LYS A 38 -13.86 -14.82 12.98
N ASP A 39 -13.45 -15.38 14.11
CA ASP A 39 -13.64 -14.77 15.43
C ASP A 39 -12.84 -13.45 15.56
N TRP A 40 -11.66 -13.37 14.95
CA TRP A 40 -10.87 -12.14 14.85
C TRP A 40 -11.50 -11.07 13.96
N LEU A 41 -11.96 -11.44 12.75
CA LEU A 41 -12.58 -10.51 11.80
C LEU A 41 -13.92 -9.97 12.31
N THR A 42 -14.66 -10.78 13.05
CA THR A 42 -15.92 -10.37 13.70
C THR A 42 -15.72 -9.63 15.02
N GLY A 43 -14.49 -9.57 15.53
CA GLY A 43 -14.16 -8.90 16.79
C GLY A 43 -14.62 -9.66 18.04
N ARG A 44 -14.96 -10.96 17.93
CA ARG A 44 -15.30 -11.82 19.07
C ARG A 44 -14.10 -12.12 19.95
N GLU A 45 -12.93 -12.26 19.33
CA GLU A 45 -11.66 -12.49 20.01
C GLU A 45 -10.66 -11.37 19.73
N LYS A 46 -9.74 -11.15 20.68
CA LYS A 46 -8.68 -10.17 20.51
C LYS A 46 -7.60 -10.72 19.57
N ILE A 47 -7.17 -9.88 18.65
CA ILE A 47 -6.19 -10.25 17.63
C ILE A 47 -4.78 -10.20 18.22
N PRO A 48 -3.93 -11.22 18.00
CA PRO A 48 -2.52 -11.12 18.35
C PRO A 48 -1.82 -10.01 17.55
N PHE A 49 -1.01 -9.16 18.19
CA PHE A 49 -0.31 -8.04 17.51
C PHE A 49 0.48 -8.44 16.27
N TRP A 50 1.03 -9.66 16.23
CA TRP A 50 1.83 -10.12 15.11
C TRP A 50 1.00 -10.39 13.85
N VAL A 51 -0.33 -10.57 13.95
CA VAL A 51 -1.15 -10.95 12.79
C VAL A 51 -1.23 -9.82 11.76
N PRO A 52 -1.65 -8.59 12.10
CA PRO A 52 -1.67 -7.49 11.13
C PRO A 52 -0.26 -7.12 10.66
N GLU A 53 0.72 -7.16 11.58
CA GLU A 53 2.12 -6.87 11.31
C GLU A 53 2.73 -7.83 10.29
N LEU A 54 2.46 -9.12 10.42
CA LEU A 54 2.93 -10.13 9.47
C LEU A 54 2.33 -9.91 8.08
N LEU A 55 1.02 -9.65 8.00
CA LEU A 55 0.36 -9.36 6.73
C LEU A 55 0.91 -8.09 6.07
N ARG A 56 1.18 -7.06 6.87
CA ARG A 56 1.83 -5.83 6.42
C ARG A 56 3.21 -6.09 5.84
N LEU A 57 4.05 -6.87 6.53
CA LEU A 57 5.39 -7.22 6.06
C LEU A 57 5.34 -8.05 4.77
N GLN A 58 4.44 -9.03 4.69
CA GLN A 58 4.24 -9.81 3.47
C GLN A 58 3.84 -8.94 2.28
N ASN A 59 2.99 -7.94 2.50
CA ASN A 59 2.61 -7.00 1.45
C ASN A 59 3.79 -6.13 1.01
N MET A 60 4.59 -5.63 1.95
CA MET A 60 5.79 -4.83 1.64
C MET A 60 6.82 -5.66 0.85
N GLU A 61 7.05 -6.91 1.25
CA GLU A 61 7.94 -7.83 0.54
C GLU A 61 7.43 -8.09 -0.88
N HIS A 62 6.12 -8.33 -1.04
CA HIS A 62 5.51 -8.53 -2.33
C HIS A 62 5.70 -7.32 -3.27
N GLU A 63 5.43 -6.11 -2.78
CA GLU A 63 5.64 -4.87 -3.54
C GLU A 63 7.11 -4.68 -3.91
N HIS A 64 8.03 -4.97 -2.99
CA HIS A 64 9.46 -4.86 -3.25
C HIS A 64 9.92 -5.84 -4.34
N ILE A 65 9.46 -7.10 -4.28
CA ILE A 65 9.71 -8.11 -5.32
C ILE A 65 9.15 -7.65 -6.66
N MET A 66 7.92 -7.12 -6.69
CA MET A 66 7.31 -6.60 -7.92
C MET A 66 8.12 -5.47 -8.54
N TRP A 67 8.61 -4.54 -7.72
CA TRP A 67 9.50 -3.47 -8.18
C TRP A 67 10.82 -4.00 -8.73
N GLN A 68 11.44 -4.98 -8.06
CA GLN A 68 12.67 -5.61 -8.55
C GLN A 68 12.46 -6.34 -9.88
N MET A 69 11.29 -6.93 -10.09
CA MET A 69 10.90 -7.55 -11.36
C MET A 69 10.56 -6.53 -12.46
N GLY A 70 10.58 -5.22 -12.16
CA GLY A 70 10.18 -4.17 -13.10
C GLY A 70 8.67 -4.11 -13.34
N ILE A 71 7.87 -4.80 -12.54
CA ILE A 71 6.41 -4.80 -12.62
C ILE A 71 5.93 -3.54 -11.88
N ALA A 72 5.56 -2.51 -12.63
CA ALA A 72 5.00 -1.30 -12.05
C ALA A 72 3.66 -1.62 -11.37
N PRO A 73 3.39 -1.09 -10.16
CA PRO A 73 2.12 -1.30 -9.49
C PRO A 73 0.98 -0.81 -10.38
N LEU A 74 -0.07 -1.62 -10.51
CA LEU A 74 -1.23 -1.26 -11.31
C LEU A 74 -1.78 0.07 -10.78
N ARG A 75 -1.66 1.14 -11.58
CA ARG A 75 -2.23 2.44 -11.21
C ARG A 75 -3.74 2.27 -11.09
N LYS A 76 -4.24 2.18 -9.86
CA LYS A 76 -5.68 2.15 -9.57
C LYS A 76 -6.28 3.44 -10.12
N LYS A 77 -6.95 3.35 -11.27
CA LYS A 77 -7.70 4.48 -11.83
C LYS A 77 -8.91 4.70 -10.93
N LEU A 78 -8.92 5.82 -10.21
CA LEU A 78 -10.12 6.26 -9.50
C LEU A 78 -11.12 6.75 -10.55
N GLY A 79 -12.30 6.13 -10.59
CA GLY A 79 -13.45 6.59 -11.37
C GLY A 79 -14.53 7.05 -10.41
N LEU A 80 -15.04 8.27 -10.60
CA LEU A 80 -16.27 8.70 -9.95
C LEU A 80 -17.43 8.24 -10.82
N VAL A 81 -18.40 7.55 -10.23
CA VAL A 81 -19.66 7.21 -10.90
C VAL A 81 -20.71 8.20 -10.40
N ASP A 82 -21.17 9.08 -11.28
CA ASP A 82 -22.30 9.98 -11.01
C ASP A 82 -23.39 9.73 -12.06
N ASN A 83 -24.63 9.49 -11.61
CA ASN A 83 -25.81 9.30 -12.45
C ASN A 83 -25.64 8.35 -13.66
N GLY A 84 -24.90 7.25 -13.48
CA GLY A 84 -24.68 6.25 -14.53
C GLY A 84 -23.59 6.61 -15.56
N GLN A 85 -22.92 7.75 -15.40
CA GLN A 85 -21.75 8.11 -16.21
C GLN A 85 -20.46 7.93 -15.41
N ILE A 86 -19.46 7.32 -16.07
CA ILE A 86 -18.13 7.10 -15.49
C ILE A 86 -17.28 8.33 -15.80
N ILE A 87 -17.03 9.16 -14.79
CA ILE A 87 -16.08 10.26 -14.89
C ILE A 87 -14.70 9.70 -14.55
N LEU A 88 -13.89 9.44 -15.57
CA LEU A 88 -12.49 9.07 -15.42
C LEU A 88 -11.71 10.29 -14.92
N LEU A 89 -11.14 10.19 -13.71
CA LEU A 89 -10.21 11.23 -13.24
C LEU A 89 -8.95 11.17 -14.10
N PRO A 90 -8.47 12.32 -14.63
CA PRO A 90 -7.22 12.35 -15.36
C PRO A 90 -6.08 11.93 -14.45
N ALA A 91 -5.20 11.07 -14.96
CA ALA A 91 -4.01 10.67 -14.21
C ALA A 91 -3.16 11.92 -13.91
N LEU A 92 -2.89 12.16 -12.63
CA LEU A 92 -1.95 13.19 -12.20
C LEU A 92 -0.62 12.97 -12.94
N LYS A 93 -0.17 13.98 -13.69
CA LYS A 93 1.18 13.98 -14.26
C LYS A 93 2.15 13.77 -13.11
N PRO A 94 3.08 12.79 -13.21
CA PRO A 94 4.09 12.64 -12.17
C PRO A 94 4.82 13.98 -12.03
N LYS A 95 4.85 14.53 -10.82
CA LYS A 95 5.64 15.72 -10.53
C LYS A 95 7.08 15.34 -10.82
N SER A 96 7.67 15.90 -11.87
CA SER A 96 9.07 15.69 -12.21
C SER A 96 9.89 16.11 -10.99
N THR A 97 10.50 15.15 -10.30
CA THR A 97 11.45 15.40 -9.22
C THR A 97 12.85 15.75 -9.77
N ALA A 98 12.99 15.94 -11.09
CA ALA A 98 14.18 16.55 -11.63
C ALA A 98 14.19 18.03 -11.23
N PRO A 99 15.30 18.58 -10.70
CA PRO A 99 15.40 20.01 -10.48
C PRO A 99 15.13 20.69 -11.83
N GLU A 100 14.14 21.58 -11.88
CA GLU A 100 13.99 22.53 -12.98
C GLU A 100 15.28 23.35 -13.01
N VAL A 101 16.23 22.93 -13.83
CA VAL A 101 17.40 23.72 -14.18
C VAL A 101 16.84 25.00 -14.79
N ARG A 102 16.86 26.08 -14.00
CA ARG A 102 16.45 27.42 -14.42
C ARG A 102 17.30 27.81 -15.62
N LYS A 103 16.70 27.75 -16.81
CA LYS A 103 17.33 28.10 -18.09
C LYS A 103 17.82 29.56 -18.11
N ASP A 104 17.30 30.38 -17.21
CA ASP A 104 17.66 31.78 -17.02
C ASP A 104 19.15 31.98 -16.68
N ILE A 105 19.78 31.04 -15.95
CA ILE A 105 21.17 31.18 -15.52
C ILE A 105 22.13 30.91 -16.68
N THR A 106 21.79 29.98 -17.58
CA THR A 106 22.61 29.64 -18.75
C THR A 106 22.63 30.75 -19.80
N GLU A 107 21.57 31.54 -19.92
CA GLU A 107 21.52 32.66 -20.87
C GLU A 107 22.29 33.90 -20.37
N MET A 108 22.39 34.08 -19.05
CA MET A 108 23.16 35.18 -18.46
C MET A 108 24.68 34.96 -18.56
N THR A 109 25.16 33.73 -18.44
CA THR A 109 26.59 33.41 -18.57
C THR A 109 27.09 33.45 -20.01
N LEU A 110 26.26 33.05 -20.98
CA LEU A 110 26.62 33.12 -22.42
C LEU A 110 26.75 34.55 -22.95
N LYS A 111 26.04 35.53 -22.35
CA LYS A 111 26.18 36.95 -22.72
C LYS A 111 27.42 37.62 -22.11
N GLN A 112 27.98 37.08 -21.02
CA GLN A 112 29.17 37.63 -20.37
C GLN A 112 30.49 37.14 -20.98
N ALA A 113 30.46 36.07 -21.79
CA ALA A 113 31.65 35.50 -22.42
C ALA A 113 31.96 36.04 -23.83
N ASN A 114 31.16 37.01 -24.33
CA ASN A 114 31.25 37.55 -25.68
C ASN A 114 31.56 39.07 -25.72
N VAL A 115 32.26 39.59 -24.70
CA VAL A 115 32.88 40.92 -24.67
C VAL A 115 34.39 40.73 -24.49
#